data_AF-A0A957RNM2-F1
#
_entry.id   AF-A0A957RNM2-F1
#
_cell.length_a   1.000
_cell.length_b   1.000
_cell.length_c   1.000
_cell.angle_alpha   90.00
_cell.angle_beta   90.00
_cell.angle_gamma   90.00
#
_symmetry.space_group_name_H-M   'P 1'
#
loop_
_entity.id
_entity.type
_entity.pdbx_description
1 polymer ?
#
loop_
_entity_poly.entity_id
_entity_poly.type
_entity_poly.pdbx_seq_one_letter_code
_entity_poly.pdbx_strand_id
1 'polypeptide(L)'
;CFANAARHLDGDGCFVVETALPHAWIPSGQPDYVHAEQIGLDAVVLDVARYDPVTQLLEENHVRISTSGITMNPIVCRLITPGEMDLMARLAGLRLVERFANWQRTPFDAQSTAHVSLYALSDGVQPAGSALHAA
;
A
#
# COMPACT_ATOMS: atom_id res chain seq x y z
N CYS A 1 5.09 1.69 10.78
CA CYS A 1 4.89 0.28 10.36
C CYS A 1 6.23 -0.45 10.14
N PHE A 2 7.04 -0.07 9.15
CA PHE A 2 8.32 -0.73 8.82
C PHE A 2 9.25 -0.97 10.02
N ALA A 3 9.50 0.04 10.86
CA ALA A 3 10.32 -0.12 12.07
C ALA A 3 9.72 -1.11 13.08
N ASN A 4 8.39 -1.20 13.18
CA ASN A 4 7.75 -2.20 14.04
C ASN A 4 7.90 -3.60 13.44
N ALA A 5 7.71 -3.75 12.12
CA ALA A 5 7.92 -5.03 11.44
C ALA A 5 9.37 -5.52 11.63
N ALA A 6 10.35 -4.65 11.39
CA ALA A 6 11.77 -4.96 11.55
C ALA A 6 12.12 -5.49 12.97
N ARG A 7 11.51 -4.92 14.02
CA ARG A 7 11.71 -5.38 15.42
C ARG A 7 11.21 -6.80 15.70
N HIS A 8 10.33 -7.35 14.86
CA HIS A 8 9.74 -8.67 15.05
C HIS A 8 10.31 -9.72 14.08
N LEU A 9 11.27 -9.36 13.22
CA LEU A 9 11.92 -10.32 12.34
C LEU A 9 13.06 -11.02 13.07
N ASP A 10 13.12 -12.35 12.92
CA ASP A 10 14.33 -13.12 13.17
C ASP A 10 15.37 -12.85 12.08
N GLY A 11 16.61 -13.33 12.26
CA GLY A 11 17.73 -13.08 11.32
C GLY A 11 17.45 -13.48 9.88
N ASP A 12 16.68 -14.56 9.68
CA ASP A 12 16.28 -15.06 8.35
C ASP A 12 14.84 -14.66 7.97
N GLY A 13 14.20 -13.81 8.76
CA GLY A 13 12.82 -13.36 8.57
C GLY A 13 12.66 -12.34 7.45
N CYS A 14 11.46 -12.31 6.85
CA CYS A 14 11.09 -11.34 5.82
C CYS A 14 9.79 -10.61 6.16
N PHE A 15 9.74 -9.31 5.84
CA PHE A 15 8.53 -8.50 5.84
C PHE A 15 8.03 -8.33 4.41
N VAL A 16 6.82 -8.81 4.12
CA VAL A 16 6.23 -8.79 2.78
C VAL A 16 5.08 -7.79 2.74
N VAL A 17 5.06 -6.96 1.70
CA VAL A 17 4.00 -5.96 1.48
C VAL A 17 3.48 -6.07 0.05
N GLU A 18 2.17 -6.22 -0.09
CA GLU A 18 1.46 -6.03 -1.35
C GLU A 18 0.77 -4.66 -1.33
N THR A 19 1.02 -3.84 -2.34
CA THR A 19 0.30 -2.58 -2.55
C THR A 19 0.07 -2.37 -4.02
N ALA A 20 -1.09 -1.80 -4.34
CA ALA A 20 -1.33 -1.33 -5.68
C ALA A 20 -0.83 0.10 -5.90
N LEU A 21 -0.65 0.44 -7.17
CA LEU A 21 -0.01 1.68 -7.61
C LEU A 21 -1.06 2.73 -7.96
N PRO A 22 -0.80 4.03 -7.71
CA PRO A 22 -1.79 5.08 -7.98
C PRO A 22 -2.36 5.03 -9.40
N HIS A 23 -1.54 4.80 -10.42
CA HIS A 23 -1.98 4.75 -11.82
C HIS A 23 -2.82 3.52 -12.19
N ALA A 24 -3.01 2.56 -11.28
CA ALA A 24 -3.79 1.35 -11.55
C ALA A 24 -5.29 1.64 -11.74
N TRP A 25 -5.82 2.66 -11.06
CA TRP A 25 -7.23 3.04 -11.14
C TRP A 25 -7.47 4.55 -11.07
N ILE A 26 -6.44 5.36 -10.75
CA ILE A 26 -6.59 6.82 -10.68
C ILE A 26 -6.30 7.40 -12.07
N PRO A 27 -7.28 8.05 -12.73
CA PRO A 27 -7.06 8.66 -14.03
C PRO A 27 -6.00 9.76 -13.95
N SER A 28 -5.08 9.77 -14.92
CA SER A 28 -4.08 10.83 -15.01
C SER A 28 -4.74 12.20 -15.21
N GLY A 29 -4.30 13.19 -14.42
CA GLY A 29 -4.74 14.58 -14.54
C GLY A 29 -6.11 14.89 -13.95
N GLN A 30 -6.78 13.94 -13.29
CA GLN A 30 -8.05 14.16 -12.60
C GLN A 30 -7.92 13.82 -11.12
N PRO A 31 -8.15 14.76 -10.20
CA PRO A 31 -8.07 14.49 -8.77
C PRO A 31 -9.26 13.66 -8.28
N ASP A 32 -10.43 13.80 -8.92
CA ASP A 32 -11.68 13.15 -8.52
C ASP A 32 -12.06 12.08 -9.54
N TYR A 33 -12.56 10.93 -9.07
CA TYR A 33 -13.09 9.88 -9.95
C TYR A 33 -14.28 9.14 -9.32
N VAL A 34 -15.09 8.54 -10.19
CA VAL A 34 -16.17 7.61 -9.82
C VAL A 34 -15.99 6.33 -10.62
N HIS A 35 -15.88 5.20 -9.94
CA HIS A 35 -15.76 3.88 -10.56
C HIS A 35 -16.94 2.99 -10.14
N ALA A 36 -17.49 2.22 -11.07
CA ALA A 36 -18.55 1.26 -10.77
C ALA A 36 -17.93 -0.10 -10.41
N GLU A 37 -17.76 -0.34 -9.10
CA GLU A 37 -17.21 -1.59 -8.56
C GLU A 37 -18.16 -2.78 -8.83
N GLN A 38 -19.48 -2.55 -8.69
CA GLN A 38 -20.50 -3.58 -8.91
C GLN A 38 -21.76 -3.00 -9.55
N ILE A 39 -22.25 -3.66 -10.60
CA ILE A 39 -23.54 -3.36 -11.24
C ILE A 39 -24.47 -4.56 -11.08
N GLY A 40 -25.53 -4.40 -10.30
CA GLY A 40 -26.60 -5.38 -10.11
C GLY A 40 -27.97 -4.78 -10.37
N LEU A 41 -29.00 -5.65 -10.42
CA LEU A 41 -30.38 -5.23 -10.66
C LEU A 41 -30.97 -4.44 -9.48
N ASP A 42 -30.64 -4.86 -8.25
CA ASP A 42 -31.21 -4.28 -7.02
C ASP A 42 -30.26 -3.29 -6.33
N ALA A 43 -29.00 -3.24 -6.77
CA ALA A 43 -28.00 -2.34 -6.21
C ALA A 43 -26.83 -2.09 -7.17
N VAL A 44 -26.22 -0.92 -7.02
CA VAL A 44 -24.91 -0.58 -7.57
C VAL A 44 -23.95 -0.22 -6.43
N VAL A 45 -22.67 -0.52 -6.61
CA VAL A 45 -21.59 -0.08 -5.71
C VAL A 45 -20.64 0.80 -6.52
N LEU A 46 -20.37 1.98 -5.97
CA LEU A 46 -19.51 2.98 -6.57
C LEU A 46 -18.36 3.31 -5.62
N ASP A 47 -17.16 3.37 -6.17
CA ASP A 47 -16.03 4.02 -5.52
C ASP A 47 -16.08 5.48 -5.92
N VAL A 48 -16.28 6.35 -4.93
CA VAL A 48 -16.30 7.80 -5.11
C VAL A 48 -15.11 8.35 -4.36
N ALA A 49 -14.11 8.84 -5.09
CA ALA A 49 -12.81 9.11 -4.49
C ALA A 49 -12.13 10.36 -5.05
N ARG A 50 -11.24 10.90 -4.22
CA ARG A 50 -10.30 11.97 -4.54
C ARG A 50 -8.88 11.51 -4.21
N TYR A 51 -7.93 11.78 -5.10
CA TYR A 51 -6.51 11.62 -4.85
C TYR A 51 -5.75 12.93 -5.08
N ASP A 52 -5.01 13.36 -4.06
CA ASP A 52 -4.07 14.46 -4.16
C ASP A 52 -2.63 13.92 -4.25
N PRO A 53 -1.95 14.03 -5.42
CA PRO A 53 -0.58 13.53 -5.58
C PRO A 53 0.46 14.31 -4.77
N VAL A 54 0.15 15.53 -4.31
CA VAL A 54 1.08 16.33 -3.49
C VAL A 54 1.15 15.80 -2.07
N THR A 55 0.00 15.53 -1.46
CA THR A 55 -0.09 14.95 -0.10
C THR A 55 -0.09 13.41 -0.11
N GLN A 56 -0.29 12.82 -1.28
CA GLN A 56 -0.47 11.38 -1.51
C GLN A 56 -1.69 10.78 -0.80
N LEU A 57 -2.67 11.62 -0.44
CA LEU A 57 -3.89 11.15 0.22
C LEU A 57 -4.95 10.75 -0.80
N LEU A 58 -5.45 9.52 -0.64
CA LEU A 58 -6.67 9.02 -1.23
C LEU A 58 -7.78 9.10 -0.17
N GLU A 59 -8.84 9.82 -0.49
CA GLU A 59 -10.07 9.87 0.30
C GLU A 59 -11.20 9.29 -0.55
N GLU A 60 -11.85 8.26 -0.03
CA GLU A 60 -12.79 7.44 -0.79
C GLU A 60 -14.02 7.10 0.04
N ASN A 61 -15.16 6.91 -0.61
CA ASN A 61 -16.29 6.17 -0.04
C ASN A 61 -16.69 5.05 -1.00
N HIS A 62 -16.79 3.83 -0.49
CA HIS A 62 -17.58 2.80 -1.16
C HIS A 62 -19.05 3.10 -0.89
N VAL A 63 -19.74 3.59 -1.91
CA VAL A 63 -21.15 3.97 -1.86
C VAL A 63 -21.98 2.86 -2.46
N ARG A 64 -22.81 2.21 -1.64
CA ARG A 64 -23.82 1.27 -2.14
C ARG A 64 -25.16 1.96 -2.22
N ILE A 65 -25.73 1.98 -3.43
CA ILE A 65 -27.06 2.51 -3.72
C ILE A 65 -27.96 1.31 -4.03
N SER A 66 -29.07 1.18 -3.31
CA SER A 66 -30.01 0.07 -3.46
C SER A 66 -31.45 0.51 -3.24
N THR A 67 -32.40 -0.39 -3.49
CA THR A 67 -33.84 -0.14 -3.24
C THR A 67 -34.18 0.12 -1.78
N SER A 68 -33.35 -0.31 -0.83
CA SER A 68 -33.53 -0.07 0.61
C SER A 68 -32.84 1.19 1.11
N GLY A 69 -32.04 1.88 0.28
CA GLY A 69 -31.35 3.12 0.63
C GLY A 69 -29.88 3.15 0.20
N ILE A 70 -29.16 4.13 0.77
CA ILE A 70 -27.76 4.43 0.48
C ILE A 70 -26.91 4.13 1.73
N THR A 71 -25.77 3.47 1.55
CA THR A 71 -24.76 3.29 2.59
C THR A 71 -23.40 3.82 2.10
N MET A 72 -22.61 4.34 3.02
CA MET A 72 -21.28 4.91 2.75
C MET A 72 -20.26 4.28 3.69
N ASN A 73 -19.14 3.81 3.14
CA ASN A 73 -18.02 3.28 3.91
C ASN A 73 -16.76 4.08 3.56
N PRO A 74 -16.37 5.06 4.40
CA PRO A 74 -15.23 5.93 4.10
C PRO A 74 -13.90 5.20 4.31
N ILE A 75 -12.95 5.46 3.41
CA ILE A 75 -11.58 4.96 3.42
C ILE A 75 -10.64 6.16 3.21
N VAL A 76 -9.61 6.27 4.05
CA VAL A 76 -8.55 7.27 3.87
C VAL A 76 -7.19 6.58 3.93
N CYS A 77 -6.43 6.70 2.85
CA CYS A 77 -5.16 6.01 2.67
C CYS A 77 -4.10 6.97 2.15
N ARG A 78 -2.84 6.74 2.52
CA ARG A 78 -1.69 7.41 1.88
C ARG A 78 -1.03 6.47 0.89
N LEU A 79 -1.05 6.81 -0.40
CA LEU A 79 -0.49 5.97 -1.46
C LEU A 79 0.99 6.30 -1.66
N ILE A 80 1.86 5.36 -1.32
CA ILE A 80 3.31 5.53 -1.45
C ILE A 80 3.85 4.86 -2.69
N THR A 81 4.86 5.47 -3.30
CA THR A 81 5.53 4.87 -4.45
C THR A 81 6.48 3.74 -4.02
N PRO A 82 6.84 2.80 -4.92
CA PRO A 82 7.87 1.80 -4.67
C PRO A 82 9.16 2.36 -4.05
N GLY A 83 9.70 3.43 -4.63
CA GLY A 83 10.96 4.04 -4.17
C GLY A 83 10.84 4.72 -2.81
N GLU A 84 9.70 5.33 -2.50
CA GLU A 84 9.43 5.87 -1.18
C GLU A 84 9.32 4.74 -0.13
N MET A 85 8.64 3.65 -0.48
CA MET A 85 8.54 2.46 0.36
C MET A 85 9.94 1.87 0.66
N ASP A 86 10.81 1.80 -0.33
CA ASP A 86 12.20 1.34 -0.17
C ASP A 86 13.02 2.28 0.75
N LEU A 87 12.79 3.59 0.68
CA LEU A 87 13.41 4.55 1.59
C LEU A 87 12.93 4.34 3.03
N MET A 88 11.63 4.18 3.24
CA MET A 88 11.05 3.89 4.56
C MET A 88 11.57 2.58 5.14
N ALA A 89 11.73 1.54 4.30
CA ALA A 89 12.32 0.27 4.68
C ALA A 89 13.78 0.44 5.13
N ARG A 90 14.61 1.15 4.36
CA ARG A 90 16.01 1.44 4.72
C ARG A 90 16.14 2.21 6.02
N LEU A 91 15.31 3.22 6.24
CA LEU A 91 15.27 3.98 7.50
C LEU A 91 14.87 3.10 8.69
N ALA A 92 14.22 1.96 8.44
CA ALA A 92 13.86 0.96 9.44
C ALA A 92 14.89 -0.18 9.58
N GLY A 93 16.03 -0.12 8.91
CA GLY A 93 17.05 -1.18 8.92
C GLY A 93 16.74 -2.36 8.01
N LEU A 94 15.81 -2.21 7.07
CA LEU A 94 15.43 -3.23 6.10
C LEU A 94 15.98 -2.92 4.70
N ARG A 95 16.25 -3.96 3.92
CA ARG A 95 16.62 -3.86 2.50
C ARG A 95 15.58 -4.59 1.63
N LEU A 96 15.32 -4.06 0.44
CA LEU A 96 14.56 -4.78 -0.57
C LEU A 96 15.35 -6.02 -1.00
N VAL A 97 14.68 -7.18 -1.02
CA VAL A 97 15.23 -8.46 -1.47
C VAL A 97 14.75 -8.74 -2.88
N GLU A 98 13.43 -8.73 -3.07
CA GLU A 98 12.77 -8.99 -4.35
C GLU A 98 11.51 -8.13 -4.50
N ARG A 99 11.13 -7.87 -5.74
CA ARG A 99 9.90 -7.18 -6.10
C ARG A 99 9.27 -7.82 -7.33
N PHE A 100 7.98 -8.12 -7.23
CA PHE A 100 7.17 -8.72 -8.27
C PHE A 100 5.91 -7.90 -8.50
N ALA A 101 5.23 -8.09 -9.63
CA ALA A 101 3.94 -7.44 -9.87
C ALA A 101 2.77 -8.08 -9.11
N ASN A 102 2.92 -9.35 -8.69
CA ASN A 102 1.90 -10.13 -7.99
C ASN A 102 2.52 -11.35 -7.26
N TRP A 103 1.67 -12.12 -6.57
CA TRP A 103 2.06 -13.33 -5.85
C TRP A 103 2.55 -14.49 -6.73
N GLN A 104 2.21 -14.49 -8.03
CA GLN A 104 2.74 -15.44 -9.01
C GLN A 104 4.17 -15.09 -9.45
N ARG A 105 4.77 -14.05 -8.87
CA ARG A 105 6.13 -13.59 -9.14
C ARG A 105 6.38 -13.14 -10.57
N THR A 106 5.37 -12.59 -11.24
CA THR A 106 5.61 -11.99 -12.56
C THR A 106 6.50 -10.75 -12.45
N PRO A 107 7.30 -10.42 -13.48
CA PRO A 107 8.19 -9.27 -13.45
C PRO A 107 7.44 -7.97 -13.11
N PHE A 108 8.07 -7.14 -12.27
CA PHE A 108 7.58 -5.80 -11.96
C PHE A 108 8.12 -4.79 -12.98
N ASP A 109 7.24 -4.08 -13.66
CA ASP A 109 7.57 -3.09 -14.68
C ASP A 109 6.58 -1.92 -14.72
N ALA A 110 6.74 -1.01 -15.69
CA ALA A 110 5.90 0.18 -15.82
C ALA A 110 4.42 -0.10 -16.14
N GLN A 111 4.06 -1.31 -16.55
CA GLN A 111 2.68 -1.73 -16.82
C GLN A 111 2.02 -2.41 -15.62
N SER A 112 2.79 -2.66 -14.56
CA SER A 112 2.28 -3.27 -13.34
C SER A 112 1.29 -2.33 -12.64
N THR A 113 0.17 -2.88 -12.18
CA THR A 113 -0.85 -2.17 -11.41
C THR A 113 -0.67 -2.33 -9.90
N ALA A 114 0.16 -3.31 -9.50
CA ALA A 114 0.53 -3.54 -8.11
C ALA A 114 1.96 -4.07 -8.01
N HIS A 115 2.41 -4.21 -6.77
CA HIS A 115 3.63 -4.94 -6.50
C HIS A 115 3.55 -5.72 -5.18
N VAL A 116 4.31 -6.81 -5.13
CA VAL A 116 4.65 -7.55 -3.91
C VAL A 116 6.14 -7.33 -3.66
N SER A 117 6.48 -6.73 -2.52
CA SER A 117 7.85 -6.43 -2.12
C SER A 117 8.24 -7.19 -0.88
N LEU A 118 9.39 -7.85 -0.95
CA LEU A 118 9.97 -8.58 0.17
C LEU A 118 11.14 -7.77 0.71
N TYR A 119 11.11 -7.52 2.02
CA TYR A 119 12.16 -6.83 2.74
C TYR A 119 12.75 -7.75 3.81
N ALA A 120 14.07 -7.72 3.99
CA ALA A 120 14.76 -8.44 5.07
C ALA A 120 15.63 -7.46 5.86
N LEU A 121 16.11 -7.88 7.03
CA LEU A 121 17.07 -7.09 7.80
C LEU A 121 18.33 -6.81 6.96
N SER A 122 18.87 -5.60 7.11
CA SER A 122 20.11 -5.21 6.45
C SER A 122 21.30 -5.74 7.24
N ASP A 123 22.27 -6.33 6.54
CA ASP A 123 23.49 -6.81 7.18
C ASP A 123 24.22 -5.63 7.83
N GLY A 124 24.41 -5.68 9.16
CA GLY A 124 25.19 -4.69 9.91
C GLY A 124 24.44 -3.46 10.45
N VAL A 125 23.11 -3.36 10.31
CA VAL A 125 22.34 -2.30 10.98
C VAL A 125 21.75 -2.85 12.28
N GLN A 126 22.35 -2.50 13.42
CA GLN A 126 21.73 -2.70 14.73
C GLN A 126 20.41 -1.90 14.76
N PRO A 127 19.27 -2.50 15.10
CA PRO A 127 18.02 -1.75 15.23
C PRO A 127 18.18 -0.68 16.31
N ALA A 128 17.78 0.54 16.01
CA ALA A 128 17.77 1.63 16.99
C ALA A 128 16.87 1.25 18.17
N GLY A 129 17.47 0.82 19.28
CA GLY A 129 16.76 0.39 20.48
C GLY A 129 17.47 -0.64 21.38
N SER A 130 18.64 -1.19 21.01
CA SER A 130 19.31 -2.21 21.84
C SER A 130 20.17 -1.67 22.99
N ALA A 131 20.23 -0.35 23.21
CA ALA A 131 20.94 0.24 24.34
C ALA A 131 19.96 0.73 25.41
N LEU A 132 19.60 -0.14 26.36
CA LEU A 132 19.34 0.16 27.79
C LEU A 132 18.69 -1.07 28.44
N HIS A 133 19.52 -1.98 28.94
CA HIS A 133 19.34 -2.66 30.24
C HIS A 133 20.60 -3.48 30.55
N ALA A 134 21.61 -2.78 31.07
CA ALA A 134 22.71 -3.38 31.80
C ALA A 134 23.17 -2.38 32.88
N ALA A 135 22.52 -2.43 34.04
CA ALA A 135 23.03 -2.11 35.38
C ALA A 135 21.92 -2.41 36.39
#